data_AF-A0A8C3XNP0-F1
#
_entry.id   AF-A0A8C3XNP0-F1
#
_cell.length_a   1.000
_cell.length_b   1.000
_cell.length_c   1.000
_cell.angle_alpha   90.00
_cell.angle_beta   90.00
_cell.angle_gamma   90.00
#
_symmetry.space_group_name_H-M   'P 1'
#
loop_
_entity.id
_entity.type
_entity.pdbx_description
1 polymer ?
#
loop_
_entity_poly.entity_id
_entity_poly.type
_entity_poly.pdbx_seq_one_letter_code
_entity_poly.pdbx_strand_id
1 'polypeptide(L)'
;LWMTSLVKLTNSLIRLQAVVEILANDTGESLRLLATEQRALRKMTVQNRLALDIVLASKGGVCGLINQECCVYVPDVADQVIDRANCLLVCINMPCNGPSWSGPTHFCL
;
A
#
# COMPACT_ATOMS: atom_id res chain seq x y z
N LEU A 1 43.92 2.95 18.70
CA LEU A 1 42.77 3.14 19.63
C LEU A 1 41.68 4.01 19.02
N TRP A 2 41.93 5.29 18.73
CA TRP A 2 40.97 6.17 18.04
C TRP A 2 40.60 5.74 16.60
N MET A 3 41.59 5.37 15.77
CA MET A 3 41.35 4.85 14.42
C MET A 3 40.50 3.56 14.41
N THR A 4 40.75 2.64 15.33
CA THR A 4 39.97 1.38 15.45
C THR A 4 38.53 1.64 15.87
N SER A 5 38.28 2.64 16.72
CA SER A 5 36.93 3.05 17.09
C SER A 5 36.19 3.68 15.90
N LEU A 6 36.87 4.50 15.10
CA LEU A 6 36.30 5.11 13.89
C LEU A 6 35.91 4.04 12.86
N VAL A 7 36.78 3.06 12.60
CA VAL A 7 36.49 1.94 11.68
C VAL A 7 35.30 1.10 12.14
N LYS A 8 35.15 0.88 13.45
CA LYS A 8 33.98 0.15 13.99
C LYS A 8 32.68 0.92 13.77
N LEU A 9 32.70 2.25 13.92
CA LEU A 9 31.54 3.10 13.69
C LEU A 9 31.14 3.14 12.21
N THR A 10 32.11 3.30 11.29
CA THR A 10 31.82 3.30 9.85
C THR A 10 31.27 1.97 9.38
N ASN A 11 31.82 0.84 9.85
CA ASN A 11 31.28 -0.49 9.52
C ASN A 11 29.85 -0.67 10.03
N SER A 12 29.54 -0.15 11.21
CA SER A 12 28.18 -0.19 11.75
C SER A 12 27.21 0.63 10.89
N LEU A 13 27.64 1.81 10.42
CA LEU A 13 26.83 2.66 9.54
C LEU A 13 26.55 2.00 8.19
N ILE A 14 27.57 1.42 7.56
CA ILE A 14 27.42 0.70 6.27
C ILE A 14 26.42 -0.45 6.41
N ARG A 15 26.49 -1.21 7.53
CA ARG A 15 25.55 -2.31 7.78
C ARG A 15 24.12 -1.80 7.95
N LEU A 16 23.93 -0.70 8.68
CA LEU A 16 22.60 -0.11 8.86
C LEU A 16 22.02 0.39 7.53
N GLN A 17 22.84 1.04 6.71
CA GLN A 17 22.41 1.51 5.39
C GLN A 17 21.94 0.35 4.50
N ALA A 18 22.70 -0.75 4.45
CA ALA A 18 22.32 -1.94 3.68
C ALA A 18 21.00 -2.56 4.19
N VAL A 19 20.81 -2.64 5.51
CA VAL A 19 19.57 -3.18 6.09
C VAL A 19 18.36 -2.30 5.76
N VAL A 20 18.52 -0.97 5.79
CA VAL A 20 17.43 -0.04 5.43
C VAL A 20 17.04 -0.16 3.96
N GLU A 21 18.00 -0.32 3.07
CA GLU A 21 17.74 -0.50 1.63
C GLU A 21 16.98 -1.80 1.34
N ILE A 22 17.42 -2.92 1.94
CA ILE A 22 16.73 -4.22 1.81
C ILE A 22 15.32 -4.12 2.39
N LEU A 23 15.18 -3.52 3.58
CA LEU A 23 13.88 -3.39 4.24
C LEU A 23 12.92 -2.52 3.42
N ALA A 24 13.38 -1.40 2.87
CA ALA A 24 12.55 -0.52 2.05
C ALA A 24 12.12 -1.22 0.75
N ASN A 25 13.02 -1.98 0.11
CA ASN A 25 12.70 -2.76 -1.08
C ASN A 25 11.66 -3.85 -0.80
N ASP A 26 11.85 -4.64 0.25
CA ASP A 26 10.95 -5.72 0.65
C ASP A 26 9.58 -5.20 1.11
N THR A 27 9.57 -4.08 1.84
CA THR A 27 8.33 -3.40 2.26
C THR A 27 7.57 -2.82 1.07
N GLY A 28 8.27 -2.17 0.12
CA GLY A 28 7.67 -1.64 -1.09
C GLY A 28 7.01 -2.74 -1.93
N GLU A 29 7.71 -3.84 -2.15
CA GLU A 29 7.16 -4.97 -2.91
C GLU A 29 5.95 -5.61 -2.20
N SER A 30 6.04 -5.80 -0.88
CA SER A 30 4.94 -6.34 -0.07
C SER A 30 3.68 -5.47 -0.15
N LEU A 31 3.83 -4.14 -0.06
CA LEU A 31 2.70 -3.20 -0.16
C LEU A 31 2.06 -3.22 -1.55
N ARG A 32 2.87 -3.37 -2.60
CA ARG A 32 2.40 -3.48 -3.98
C ARG A 32 1.55 -4.74 -4.16
N LEU A 33 2.03 -5.88 -3.67
CA LEU A 33 1.30 -7.15 -3.70
C LEU A 33 -0.02 -7.05 -2.92
N LEU A 34 0.01 -6.54 -1.70
CA LEU A 34 -1.19 -6.36 -0.88
C LEU A 34 -2.22 -5.43 -1.54
N ALA A 35 -1.79 -4.32 -2.15
CA ALA A 35 -2.68 -3.42 -2.87
C ALA A 35 -3.37 -4.12 -4.05
N THR A 36 -2.63 -4.94 -4.81
CA THR A 36 -3.21 -5.70 -5.92
C THR A 36 -4.20 -6.76 -5.45
N GLU A 37 -3.88 -7.46 -4.37
CA GLU A 37 -4.77 -8.45 -3.75
C GLU A 37 -6.04 -7.80 -3.20
N GLN A 38 -5.90 -6.68 -2.48
CA GLN A 38 -7.03 -5.92 -1.95
C GLN A 38 -7.98 -5.47 -3.06
N ARG A 39 -7.46 -5.01 -4.21
CA ARG A 39 -8.28 -4.65 -5.38
C ARG A 39 -9.05 -5.85 -5.92
N ALA A 40 -8.44 -7.03 -5.96
CA ALA A 40 -9.13 -8.25 -6.39
C ALA A 40 -10.23 -8.67 -5.39
N LEU A 41 -9.93 -8.66 -4.09
CA LEU A 41 -10.90 -8.93 -3.03
C LEU A 41 -12.07 -7.95 -3.07
N ARG A 42 -11.81 -6.66 -3.30
CA ARG A 42 -12.85 -5.65 -3.49
C ARG A 42 -13.78 -5.98 -4.65
N LYS A 43 -13.23 -6.43 -5.80
CA LYS A 43 -14.06 -6.83 -6.94
C LYS A 43 -14.92 -8.04 -6.59
N MET A 44 -14.34 -9.03 -5.92
CA MET A 44 -15.06 -10.21 -5.46
C MET A 44 -16.18 -9.85 -4.48
N THR A 45 -15.96 -8.96 -3.51
CA THR A 45 -16.99 -8.56 -2.54
C THR A 45 -18.14 -7.81 -3.21
N VAL A 46 -17.86 -6.94 -4.18
CA VAL A 46 -18.89 -6.26 -4.98
C VAL A 46 -19.70 -7.26 -5.80
N GLN A 47 -19.04 -8.21 -6.46
CA GLN A 47 -19.72 -9.26 -7.23
C GLN A 47 -20.57 -10.17 -6.33
N ASN A 48 -20.05 -10.58 -5.17
CA ASN A 48 -20.79 -11.36 -4.19
C ASN A 48 -22.01 -10.59 -3.68
N ARG A 49 -21.89 -9.28 -3.44
CA ARG A 49 -23.03 -8.45 -3.05
C ARG A 49 -24.12 -8.45 -4.12
N LEU A 50 -23.75 -8.24 -5.38
CA LEU A 50 -24.71 -8.27 -6.50
C LEU A 50 -25.41 -9.63 -6.62
N ALA A 51 -24.66 -10.73 -6.52
CA ALA A 51 -25.24 -12.07 -6.54
C ALA A 51 -26.21 -12.29 -5.37
N LEU A 52 -25.86 -11.85 -4.16
CA LEU A 52 -26.74 -11.93 -2.99
C LEU A 52 -27.99 -11.06 -3.16
N ASP A 53 -27.88 -9.86 -3.74
CA ASP A 53 -29.05 -9.00 -4.00
C ASP A 53 -30.02 -9.66 -5.00
N ILE A 54 -29.52 -10.39 -5.99
CA ILE A 54 -30.35 -11.19 -6.91
C ILE A 54 -31.03 -12.34 -6.17
N VAL A 55 -30.27 -13.14 -5.40
CA VAL A 55 -30.82 -14.27 -4.64
C VAL A 55 -31.85 -13.82 -3.61
N LEU A 56 -31.65 -12.64 -3.04
CA LEU A 56 -32.50 -12.05 -1.99
C LEU A 56 -33.49 -11.02 -2.54
N ALA A 57 -33.71 -10.96 -3.86
CA ALA A 57 -34.57 -9.95 -4.47
C ALA A 57 -35.98 -9.94 -3.87
N SER A 58 -36.53 -11.10 -3.52
CA SER A 58 -37.86 -11.22 -2.85
C SER A 58 -37.90 -10.67 -1.43
N LYS A 59 -36.74 -10.54 -0.78
CA LYS A 59 -36.58 -9.98 0.58
C LYS A 59 -36.05 -8.54 0.57
N GLY A 60 -36.00 -7.88 -0.59
CA GLY A 60 -35.43 -6.53 -0.73
C GLY A 60 -33.90 -6.51 -0.80
N GLY A 61 -33.29 -7.61 -1.24
CA GLY A 61 -31.83 -7.74 -1.33
C GLY A 61 -31.15 -7.88 0.03
N VAL A 62 -29.84 -7.68 0.06
CA VAL A 62 -29.05 -7.67 1.29
C VAL A 62 -29.48 -6.52 2.21
N CYS A 63 -29.90 -5.39 1.65
CA CYS A 63 -30.37 -4.25 2.43
C CYS A 63 -31.73 -4.46 3.10
N GLY A 64 -32.63 -5.24 2.51
CA GLY A 64 -33.87 -5.63 3.18
C GLY A 64 -33.65 -6.55 4.38
N LEU A 65 -32.52 -7.26 4.46
CA LEU A 65 -32.16 -8.11 5.60
C LEU A 65 -31.31 -7.38 6.66
N ILE A 66 -30.26 -6.67 6.23
CA ILE A 66 -29.27 -6.03 7.12
C ILE A 66 -29.73 -4.62 7.55
N ASN A 67 -30.68 -4.01 6.85
CA ASN A 67 -31.13 -2.64 7.06
C ASN A 67 -29.99 -1.62 6.88
N GLN A 68 -29.75 -0.76 7.87
CA GLN A 68 -28.91 0.44 7.73
C GLN A 68 -27.43 0.13 7.49
N GLU A 69 -26.94 -1.02 7.93
CA GLU A 69 -25.51 -1.40 7.81
C GLU A 69 -25.16 -2.07 6.47
N CYS A 70 -26.15 -2.25 5.58
CA CYS A 70 -25.92 -3.01 4.35
C CYS A 70 -24.95 -2.33 3.38
N CYS A 71 -24.92 -0.99 3.31
CA CYS A 71 -24.21 -0.25 2.26
C CYS A 71 -22.85 0.24 2.74
N VAL A 72 -21.85 -0.65 2.74
CA VAL A 72 -20.46 -0.26 2.99
C VAL A 72 -19.78 0.08 1.68
N TYR A 73 -19.40 1.34 1.50
CA TYR A 73 -18.55 1.75 0.39
C TYR A 73 -17.10 1.36 0.66
N VAL A 74 -16.57 0.45 -0.16
CA VAL A 74 -15.15 0.11 -0.15
C VAL A 74 -14.44 1.00 -1.17
N PRO A 75 -13.55 1.93 -0.77
CA PRO A 75 -12.79 2.74 -1.72
C PRO A 75 -11.75 1.89 -2.46
N ASP A 76 -11.49 2.19 -3.74
CA ASP A 76 -10.34 1.64 -4.46
C ASP A 76 -9.16 2.59 -4.31
N VAL A 77 -8.22 2.25 -3.42
CA VAL A 77 -7.02 3.03 -3.13
C VAL A 77 -5.74 2.32 -3.58
N ALA A 78 -5.87 1.23 -4.34
CA ALA A 78 -4.73 0.38 -4.66
C ALA A 78 -3.65 1.13 -5.45
N ASP A 79 -4.01 2.02 -6.39
CA ASP A 79 -3.03 2.82 -7.12
C ASP A 79 -2.27 3.77 -6.18
N GLN A 80 -2.96 4.42 -5.24
CA GLN A 80 -2.30 5.30 -4.26
C GLN A 80 -1.31 4.55 -3.37
N VAL A 81 -1.65 3.31 -2.98
CA VAL A 81 -0.76 2.45 -2.19
C VAL A 81 0.43 2.00 -3.03
N ILE A 82 0.21 1.61 -4.29
CA ILE A 82 1.26 1.23 -5.24
C ILE A 82 2.21 2.40 -5.48
N ASP A 83 1.69 3.62 -5.69
CA ASP A 83 2.52 4.81 -5.90
C ASP A 83 3.41 5.11 -4.69
N ARG A 84 2.86 5.00 -3.47
CA ARG A 84 3.64 5.16 -2.23
C ARG A 84 4.66 4.05 -2.04
N ALA A 85 4.28 2.82 -2.36
CA ALA A 85 5.18 1.66 -2.32
C ALA A 85 6.34 1.83 -3.31
N ASN A 86 6.06 2.34 -4.52
CA ASN A 86 7.08 2.65 -5.51
C ASN A 86 8.02 3.76 -5.04
N CYS A 87 7.58 4.75 -4.24
CA CYS A 87 8.57 5.65 -3.66
C CYS A 87 9.49 4.95 -2.69
N LEU A 88 9.07 3.93 -1.93
CA LEU A 88 10.05 3.22 -1.10
C LEU A 88 11.20 2.61 -1.92
N LEU A 89 10.95 2.28 -3.19
CA LEU A 89 11.96 1.80 -4.15
C LEU A 89 12.78 2.94 -4.78
N VAL A 90 12.11 4.04 -5.18
CA VAL A 90 12.73 5.17 -5.89
C VAL A 90 13.43 6.15 -4.94
N CYS A 91 12.85 6.39 -3.77
CA CYS A 91 13.37 7.25 -2.71
C CYS A 91 14.76 6.77 -2.21
N ILE A 92 15.14 5.49 -2.38
CA ILE A 92 16.49 4.97 -2.08
C ILE A 92 17.54 5.61 -3.03
N ASN A 93 17.14 5.89 -4.27
CA ASN A 93 18.01 6.38 -5.35
C ASN A 93 17.84 7.89 -5.63
N MET A 94 16.98 8.59 -4.89
CA MET A 94 16.64 10.01 -5.11
C MET A 94 16.98 10.83 -3.84
N PRO A 95 17.60 12.03 -3.95
CA PRO A 95 17.73 12.90 -2.80
C PRO A 95 16.34 13.38 -2.36
N CYS A 96 15.97 13.10 -1.11
CA CYS A 96 14.76 13.59 -0.45
C CYS A 96 14.82 15.12 -0.24
N ASN A 97 14.78 15.90 -1.31
CA ASN A 97 14.42 17.31 -1.26
C ASN A 97 12.95 17.38 -1.68
N GLY A 98 12.05 17.39 -0.70
CA GLY A 98 10.60 17.49 -0.94
C GLY A 98 10.20 18.76 -1.69
N PRO A 99 8.95 18.79 -2.18
CA PRO A 99 7.90 19.14 -1.23
C PRO A 99 6.71 18.16 -1.17
N SER A 100 6.13 18.16 0.05
CA SER A 100 4.73 17.93 0.41
C SER A 100 3.96 16.71 -0.11
N TRP A 101 3.37 16.02 0.86
CA TRP A 101 2.10 15.32 0.74
C TRP A 101 1.04 16.24 0.10
N SER A 102 0.92 16.22 -1.22
CA SER A 102 -0.13 16.94 -1.94
C SER A 102 -0.48 16.23 -3.24
N GLY A 103 -1.49 15.35 -3.17
CA GLY A 103 -2.43 15.10 -4.26
C GLY A 103 -1.90 14.48 -5.58
N PRO A 104 -2.81 14.13 -6.50
CA PRO A 104 -2.71 12.96 -7.38
C PRO A 104 -2.15 13.23 -8.78
N THR A 105 -1.17 14.14 -8.93
CA THR A 105 -0.77 14.59 -10.27
C THR A 105 0.72 14.82 -10.41
N HIS A 106 1.55 13.80 -10.24
CA HIS A 106 2.87 13.83 -10.87
C HIS A 106 3.19 12.45 -11.44
N PHE A 107 2.84 12.31 -12.72
CA PHE A 107 3.46 11.35 -13.62
C PHE A 107 4.99 11.43 -13.45
N CYS A 108 5.61 10.30 -13.13
CA CYS A 108 6.97 10.06 -13.58
C CYS A 108 6.94 10.03 -15.12
N LEU A 109 7.43 11.11 -15.75
CA LEU A 109 8.05 11.08 -17.07
C LEU A 109 9.57 11.06 -16.86
#